data_AF-A1KYD8-F1
#
_entry.id   AF-A1KYD8-F1
#
_cell.length_a   1.000
_cell.length_b   1.000
_cell.length_c   1.000
_cell.angle_alpha   90.00
_cell.angle_beta   90.00
_cell.angle_gamma   90.00
#
_symmetry.space_group_name_H-M   'P 1'
#
loop_
_entity.id
_entity.type
_entity.pdbx_description
1 polymer ?
#
loop_
_entity_poly.entity_id
_entity_poly.type
_entity_poly.pdbx_seq_one_letter_code
_entity_poly.pdbx_strand_id
1 'polypeptide(L)'
;MVMTSPTPYSTGKKFQLDPLFPLKRWLNNIEVTSASFAHLICRVIPCSCPFERKITVLGHTMLRIPPLCKLNPFYHEFVALRLKALSYLADVCGENVDHYIC
;
A
#
# COMPACT_ATOMS: atom_id res chain seq x y z
N MET A 1 -32.52 -19.23 -7.95
CA MET A 1 -31.41 -19.48 -8.89
C MET A 1 -31.46 -18.40 -9.96
N VAL A 2 -30.62 -17.36 -9.88
CA VAL A 2 -30.51 -16.34 -10.94
C VAL A 2 -29.20 -16.61 -11.66
N MET A 3 -29.30 -17.02 -12.93
CA MET A 3 -28.17 -17.14 -13.84
C MET A 3 -27.83 -15.74 -14.34
N THR A 4 -26.69 -15.19 -13.92
CA THR A 4 -26.06 -14.05 -14.60
C THR A 4 -25.07 -14.57 -15.63
N SER A 5 -25.39 -14.34 -16.89
CA SER A 5 -24.59 -14.59 -18.09
C SER A 5 -23.22 -13.89 -18.04
N PRO A 6 -22.14 -14.51 -18.56
CA PRO A 6 -20.84 -13.84 -18.70
C PRO A 6 -20.84 -12.89 -19.90
N THR A 7 -20.61 -11.60 -19.67
CA THR A 7 -20.41 -10.60 -20.72
C THR A 7 -19.00 -10.71 -21.33
N PRO A 8 -18.83 -10.64 -22.66
CA PRO A 8 -17.53 -10.72 -23.32
C PRO A 8 -16.87 -9.33 -23.37
N TYR A 9 -15.91 -9.06 -22.48
CA TYR A 9 -15.08 -7.85 -22.61
C TYR A 9 -13.85 -8.15 -23.49
N SER A 10 -13.89 -7.56 -24.69
CA SER A 10 -12.82 -7.56 -25.70
C SER A 10 -11.49 -7.08 -25.11
N THR A 11 -10.54 -7.99 -24.98
CA THR A 11 -9.20 -7.70 -24.46
C THR A 11 -8.30 -7.24 -25.61
N GLY A 12 -8.42 -5.97 -25.99
CA GLY A 12 -7.37 -5.29 -26.74
C GLY A 12 -6.14 -5.12 -25.83
N LYS A 13 -5.22 -6.09 -25.84
CA LYS A 13 -3.92 -5.97 -25.15
C LYS A 13 -3.12 -4.83 -25.79
N LYS A 14 -3.24 -3.63 -25.25
CA LYS A 14 -2.23 -2.59 -25.42
C LYS A 14 -0.97 -3.10 -24.73
N PHE A 15 0.10 -3.36 -25.49
CA PHE A 15 1.44 -3.58 -24.93
C PHE A 15 1.94 -2.26 -24.32
N GLN A 16 1.42 -1.94 -23.13
CA GLN A 16 1.96 -0.88 -22.29
C GLN A 16 3.24 -1.44 -21.68
N LEU A 17 4.39 -1.11 -22.25
CA LEU A 17 5.66 -1.30 -21.56
C LEU A 17 5.61 -0.40 -20.32
N ASP A 18 5.46 -0.99 -19.14
CA ASP A 18 5.53 -0.29 -17.85
C ASP A 18 6.99 -0.41 -17.34
N PRO A 19 7.84 0.62 -17.51
CA PRO A 19 9.25 0.54 -17.14
C PRO A 19 9.47 0.28 -15.65
N LEU A 20 8.45 0.60 -14.83
CA LEU A 20 8.47 0.43 -13.39
C LEU A 20 7.96 -0.95 -12.94
N PHE A 21 7.44 -1.76 -13.87
CA PHE A 21 6.97 -3.11 -13.61
C PHE A 21 7.95 -4.01 -12.82
N PRO A 22 9.26 -4.08 -13.14
CA PRO A 22 10.18 -4.90 -12.34
C PRO A 22 10.26 -4.43 -10.88
N LEU A 23 10.19 -3.12 -10.64
CA LEU A 23 10.21 -2.56 -9.29
C LEU A 23 8.88 -2.81 -8.55
N LYS A 24 7.74 -2.70 -9.23
CA LYS A 24 6.43 -3.08 -8.69
C LYS A 24 6.40 -4.55 -8.30
N ARG A 25 6.91 -5.41 -9.18
CA ARG A 25 7.03 -6.84 -8.92
C ARG A 25 7.94 -7.09 -7.72
N TRP A 26 9.10 -6.45 -7.65
CA TRP A 26 9.99 -6.57 -6.49
C TRP A 26 9.28 -6.18 -5.19
N LEU A 27 8.57 -5.05 -5.17
CA LEU A 27 7.82 -4.58 -3.99
C LEU A 27 6.72 -5.57 -3.58
N ASN A 28 6.01 -6.15 -4.55
CA ASN A 28 4.99 -7.16 -4.29
C ASN A 28 5.54 -8.49 -3.79
N ASN A 29 6.81 -8.82 -4.09
CA ASN A 29 7.48 -10.02 -3.60
C ASN A 29 8.19 -9.82 -2.25
N ILE A 30 8.09 -8.64 -1.64
CA ILE A 30 8.56 -8.46 -0.27
C ILE A 30 7.66 -9.29 0.65
N GLU A 31 8.28 -10.26 1.31
CA GLU A 31 7.66 -11.08 2.34
C GLU A 31 7.93 -10.46 3.71
N VAL A 32 6.90 -10.43 4.55
CA VAL A 32 7.02 -9.94 5.93
C VAL A 32 7.21 -11.15 6.81
N THR A 33 8.46 -11.39 7.24
CA THR A 33 8.85 -12.59 8.00
C THR A 33 9.29 -12.29 9.43
N SER A 34 9.30 -11.02 9.85
CA SER A 34 9.68 -10.63 11.21
C SER A 34 8.76 -9.55 11.77
N ALA A 35 8.43 -9.67 13.06
CA ALA A 35 7.57 -8.71 13.76
C ALA A 35 8.16 -7.29 13.73
N SER A 36 9.46 -7.15 13.99
CA SER A 36 10.16 -5.86 13.94
C SER A 36 10.03 -5.17 12.58
N PHE A 37 10.15 -5.94 11.49
CA PHE A 37 9.96 -5.40 10.14
C PHE A 37 8.50 -5.04 9.86
N ALA A 38 7.56 -5.87 10.32
CA ALA A 38 6.13 -5.59 10.20
C ALA A 38 5.75 -4.29 10.93
N HIS A 39 6.22 -4.09 12.16
CA HIS A 39 6.02 -2.84 12.90
C HIS A 39 6.63 -1.63 12.18
N LEU A 40 7.83 -1.79 11.61
CA LEU A 40 8.49 -0.72 10.85
C LEU A 40 7.64 -0.33 9.63
N ILE A 41 7.15 -1.31 8.86
CA ILE A 41 6.24 -1.07 7.74
C ILE A 41 4.99 -0.32 8.22
N CYS A 42 4.34 -0.81 9.28
CA CYS A 42 3.12 -0.21 9.81
C CYS A 42 3.32 1.21 10.36
N ARG A 43 4.53 1.56 10.82
CA ARG A 43 4.90 2.92 11.24
C ARG A 43 5.23 3.83 10.06
N VAL A 44 5.93 3.32 9.04
CA VAL A 44 6.42 4.11 7.91
C VAL A 44 5.31 4.42 6.90
N ILE A 45 4.42 3.46 6.65
CA ILE A 45 3.32 3.58 5.68
C ILE A 45 2.02 3.70 6.47
N PRO A 46 1.54 4.89 6.86
CA PRO A 46 0.32 5.04 7.67
C PRO A 46 -0.97 4.57 6.96
N CYS A 47 -2.09 4.45 7.69
CA CYS A 47 -3.42 4.21 7.08
C CYS A 47 -3.89 5.39 6.23
N SER A 48 -3.48 6.60 6.59
CA SER A 48 -3.67 7.80 5.78
C SER A 48 -2.78 7.78 4.54
N CYS A 49 -3.11 8.57 3.51
CA CYS A 49 -2.38 8.58 2.24
C CYS A 49 -0.86 8.69 2.49
N PRO A 50 -0.03 7.70 2.07
CA PRO A 50 1.38 7.63 2.49
C PRO A 50 2.20 8.87 2.10
N PHE A 51 1.75 9.59 1.09
CA PHE A 51 2.35 10.83 0.59
C PHE A 51 1.71 12.10 1.15
N GLU A 52 0.51 12.05 1.71
CA GLU A 52 -0.08 13.23 2.32
C GLU A 52 0.60 13.49 3.66
N ARG A 53 1.55 14.42 3.68
CA ARG A 53 2.30 14.79 4.88
C ARG A 53 2.43 16.30 4.97
N LYS A 54 2.30 16.82 6.19
CA LYS A 54 2.61 18.21 6.52
C LYS A 54 4.04 18.27 7.03
N ILE A 55 4.88 19.04 6.35
CA ILE A 55 6.25 19.32 6.77
C ILE A 55 6.22 20.61 7.57
N THR A 56 6.33 20.49 8.89
CA THR A 56 6.39 21.61 9.83
C THR A 56 7.82 21.84 10.28
N VAL A 57 8.31 23.07 10.16
CA VAL A 57 9.61 23.50 10.69
C VAL A 57 9.34 24.65 11.65
N LEU A 58 9.89 24.60 12.87
CA LEU A 58 9.74 25.65 13.89
C LEU A 58 8.27 25.98 14.25
N GLY A 59 7.37 24.99 14.20
CA GLY A 59 5.94 25.18 14.51
C GLY A 59 5.09 25.75 13.36
N HIS A 60 5.71 26.11 12.23
CA HIS A 60 5.01 26.58 11.04
C HIS A 60 4.99 25.50 9.95
N THR A 61 3.82 25.27 9.34
CA THR A 61 3.70 24.34 8.20
C THR A 61 4.31 25.00 6.96
N MET A 62 5.49 24.55 6.56
CA MET A 62 6.19 25.05 5.37
C MET A 62 5.57 24.48 4.10
N LEU A 63 5.31 23.17 4.07
CA LEU A 63 4.84 22.46 2.90
C LEU A 63 3.79 21.42 3.31
N ARG A 64 2.65 21.42 2.64
CA ARG A 64 1.66 20.35 2.74
C ARG A 64 1.67 19.57 1.42
N ILE A 65 2.16 18.34 1.46
CA ILE A 65 2.07 17.44 0.31
C ILE A 65 0.60 17.00 0.24
N PRO A 66 -0.11 17.24 -0.88
CA PRO A 66 -1.50 16.84 -1.03
C PRO A 66 -1.62 15.31 -1.13
N PRO A 67 -2.84 14.74 -1.08
CA PRO A 67 -3.06 13.33 -1.33
C PRO A 67 -2.72 12.96 -2.78
N LEU A 68 -1.45 12.60 -3.01
CA LEU A 68 -0.93 12.15 -4.31
C LEU A 68 -1.20 10.65 -4.55
N CYS A 69 -2.17 10.07 -3.86
CA CYS A 69 -2.46 8.64 -3.83
C CYS A 69 -2.75 8.03 -5.23
N LYS A 70 -3.25 8.82 -6.19
CA LYS A 70 -3.43 8.37 -7.59
C LYS A 70 -2.22 8.59 -8.50
N LEU A 71 -1.30 9.48 -8.12
CA LEU A 71 -0.15 9.86 -8.94
C LEU A 71 1.07 8.98 -8.68
N ASN A 72 1.19 8.38 -7.50
CA ASN A 72 2.27 7.44 -7.25
C ASN A 72 2.01 6.10 -7.95
N PRO A 73 2.84 5.69 -8.93
CA PRO A 73 2.71 4.41 -9.62
C PRO A 73 2.85 3.20 -8.69
N PHE A 74 3.37 3.34 -7.48
CA PHE A 74 3.57 2.26 -6.48
C PHE A 74 2.54 2.25 -5.34
N TYR A 75 1.48 3.04 -5.44
CA TYR A 75 0.52 3.20 -4.35
C TYR A 75 -0.10 1.85 -3.90
N HIS A 76 -0.54 1.04 -4.87
CA HIS A 76 -1.20 -0.22 -4.60
C HIS A 76 -0.25 -1.23 -3.93
N GLU A 77 1.00 -1.25 -4.35
CA GLU A 77 2.03 -2.13 -3.82
C GLU A 77 2.37 -1.77 -2.36
N PHE A 78 2.44 -0.48 -2.01
CA PHE A 78 2.64 -0.05 -0.63
C PHE A 78 1.44 -0.38 0.28
N VAL A 79 0.22 -0.20 -0.22
CA VAL A 79 -0.99 -0.59 0.53
C VAL A 79 -1.02 -2.10 0.74
N ALA A 80 -0.69 -2.89 -0.29
CA ALA A 80 -0.60 -4.34 -0.18
C ALA A 80 0.48 -4.76 0.84
N LEU A 81 1.64 -4.10 0.84
CA LEU A 81 2.71 -4.36 1.81
C LEU A 81 2.28 -4.04 3.25
N ARG A 82 1.57 -2.92 3.46
CA ARG A 82 1.00 -2.58 4.78
C ARG A 82 0.02 -3.65 5.24
N LEU A 83 -0.87 -4.09 4.35
CA LEU A 83 -1.86 -5.12 4.68
C LEU A 83 -1.16 -6.42 5.08
N LYS A 84 -0.15 -6.86 4.31
CA LYS A 84 0.66 -8.04 4.67
C LYS A 84 1.31 -7.91 6.04
N ALA A 85 1.86 -6.73 6.36
CA ALA A 85 2.48 -6.48 7.65
C ALA A 85 1.47 -6.53 8.81
N LEU A 86 0.30 -5.92 8.64
CA LEU A 86 -0.78 -5.98 9.63
C LEU A 86 -1.29 -7.42 9.84
N SER A 87 -1.56 -8.15 8.74
CA SER A 87 -1.97 -9.56 8.82
C SER A 87 -0.90 -10.43 9.48
N TYR A 88 0.39 -10.19 9.20
CA TYR A 88 1.46 -10.93 9.88
C TYR A 88 1.44 -10.70 11.40
N LEU A 89 1.32 -9.45 11.84
CA LEU A 89 1.26 -9.13 13.27
C LEU A 89 0.01 -9.71 13.94
N ALA A 90 -1.14 -9.64 13.30
CA ALA A 90 -2.41 -10.12 13.85
C ALA A 90 -2.51 -11.66 13.82
N ASP A 91 -2.25 -12.28 12.67
CA ASP A 91 -2.53 -13.71 12.43
C ASP A 91 -1.35 -14.61 12.82
N VAL A 92 -0.10 -14.16 12.61
CA VAL A 92 1.10 -14.97 12.87
C VAL A 92 1.69 -14.67 14.25
N CYS A 93 1.83 -13.40 14.62
CA CYS A 93 2.37 -13.01 15.93
C CYS A 93 1.29 -12.98 17.03
N GLY A 94 0.01 -12.86 16.68
CA GLY A 94 -1.09 -12.79 17.65
C GLY A 94 -1.13 -11.48 18.44
N GLU A 95 -0.55 -10.40 17.91
CA GLU A 95 -0.48 -9.10 18.58
C GLU A 95 -1.73 -8.26 18.33
N ASN A 96 -2.06 -7.37 19.28
CA ASN A 96 -3.11 -6.38 19.08
C ASN A 96 -2.61 -5.25 18.17
N VAL A 97 -3.21 -5.16 16.98
CA VAL A 97 -2.84 -4.18 15.94
C VAL A 97 -3.72 -2.94 15.92
N ASP A 98 -4.61 -2.74 16.90
CA ASP A 98 -5.60 -1.64 16.91
C ASP A 98 -4.90 -0.27 16.83
N HIS A 99 -3.73 -0.16 17.45
CA HIS A 99 -2.88 1.04 17.42
C HIS A 99 -2.38 1.43 16.02
N TYR A 100 -2.43 0.51 15.07
CA TYR A 100 -2.07 0.76 13.68
C TYR A 100 -3.28 1.01 12.78
N ILE A 101 -4.50 0.77 13.25
CA ILE A 101 -5.72 1.00 12.48
C ILE A 101 -6.15 2.47 12.70
N CYS A 102 -6.77 3.10 11.69
CA CYS A 102 -7.30 4.45 11.78
C CYS A 102 -8.80 4.46 11.55
#